data_AF-A0A0D9P2J8-F1
#
_entry.id   AF-A0A0D9P2J8-F1
#
_cell.length_a   1.000
_cell.length_b   1.000
_cell.length_c   1.000
_cell.angle_alpha   90.00
_cell.angle_beta   90.00
_cell.angle_gamma   90.00
#
_symmetry.space_group_name_H-M   'P 1'
#
loop_
_entity.id
_entity.type
_entity.pdbx_description
1 polymer ?
#
loop_
_entity_poly.entity_id
_entity_poly.type
_entity_poly.pdbx_seq_one_letter_code
_entity_poly.pdbx_strand_id
1 'polypeptide(L)'
;MLGHAASVMAIFAQLALSAGQAPHGRVAKAAHNTTAGFSNCIFYDDFAGDEDSLPDASRWTIDLGTRYDGGPAQWGTGEIETYTDDWQNIRITADGTLKITPVRGHGNSWTSSRIETTADWDFACARGERLRVEARIKLGDNPEGRSLGIWPAFWTLGSEYRGNYQNWPAVGEIDILESVNGLRKIWHVAHCGTNPGGVCNEPNGLGHVTEPFERGVWHTIAWEVDRSGDGEESMSWYVDEHLQWTLWEDDVRDAGAWHAMAANSKMILLNVAVGGGFPNGVSGITTPTYDTLDGDGASMERDSAAVPDGPDDGAVLVASGPGRVTMVLTAGRSQASTPTGSLSCWGRDAGKVRGGDAGVVVDEAYRGNRWVCGRGHGLGLYAVIATATNTSMLALAKDQEC
;
A
#
# COMPACT_ATOMS: atom_id res chain seq x y z
N MET A 1 9.90 -13.23 99.19
CA MET A 1 8.94 -12.43 98.40
C MET A 1 8.73 -13.19 97.10
N LEU A 2 7.61 -13.95 96.93
CA LEU A 2 6.40 -13.55 96.17
C LEU A 2 6.78 -13.01 94.78
N GLY A 3 6.32 -13.47 93.61
CA GLY A 3 5.25 -14.38 93.17
C GLY A 3 4.92 -14.05 91.70
N HIS A 4 4.49 -15.05 90.93
CA HIS A 4 3.83 -15.08 89.60
C HIS A 4 3.42 -13.77 88.87
N ALA A 5 3.64 -13.72 87.54
CA ALA A 5 2.74 -13.24 86.45
C ALA A 5 3.55 -13.17 85.11
N ALA A 6 3.24 -13.88 84.02
CA ALA A 6 2.06 -13.92 83.14
C ALA A 6 2.11 -12.92 81.95
N SER A 7 2.00 -13.49 80.74
CA SER A 7 1.49 -12.89 79.48
C SER A 7 2.42 -11.89 78.75
N VAL A 8 2.47 -11.78 77.42
CA VAL A 8 1.47 -11.99 76.35
C VAL A 8 2.20 -12.43 75.07
N MET A 9 1.71 -13.48 74.41
CA MET A 9 2.09 -13.87 73.05
C MET A 9 1.13 -13.14 72.10
N ALA A 10 1.63 -12.20 71.28
CA ALA A 10 0.84 -11.57 70.23
C ALA A 10 1.19 -12.22 68.88
N ILE A 11 0.29 -13.08 68.41
CA ILE A 11 0.33 -13.65 67.05
C ILE A 11 -0.32 -12.62 66.13
N PHE A 12 0.47 -11.90 65.34
CA PHE A 12 -0.04 -11.18 64.18
C PHE A 12 -0.09 -12.15 63.00
N ALA A 13 -1.29 -12.58 62.64
CA ALA A 13 -1.55 -13.24 61.36
C ALA A 13 -1.44 -12.18 60.25
N GLN A 14 -0.33 -12.18 59.52
CA GLN A 14 -0.25 -11.47 58.24
C GLN A 14 -1.05 -12.26 57.22
N LEU A 15 -2.20 -11.72 56.80
CA LEU A 15 -2.84 -12.15 55.56
C LEU A 15 -1.89 -11.77 54.41
N ALA A 16 -1.20 -12.77 53.85
CA ALA A 16 -0.59 -12.64 52.55
C ALA A 16 -1.71 -12.52 51.51
N LEU A 17 -1.98 -11.30 51.03
CA LEU A 17 -2.66 -11.14 49.74
C LEU A 17 -1.68 -11.63 48.67
N SER A 18 -1.84 -12.88 48.26
CA SER A 18 -1.29 -13.36 47.00
C SER A 18 -2.02 -12.60 45.88
N ALA A 19 -1.38 -11.54 45.37
CA ALA A 19 -1.75 -11.01 44.06
C ALA A 19 -1.45 -12.11 43.05
N GLY A 20 -2.49 -12.86 42.67
CA GLY A 20 -2.40 -13.82 41.59
C GLY A 20 -2.04 -13.07 40.33
N GLN A 21 -0.82 -13.28 39.83
CA GLN A 21 -0.48 -12.94 38.45
C GLN A 21 -1.42 -13.75 37.57
N ALA A 22 -2.40 -13.05 36.97
CA ALA A 22 -3.16 -13.60 35.88
C ALA A 22 -2.16 -14.04 34.80
N PRO A 23 -2.32 -15.24 34.21
CA PRO A 23 -1.47 -15.62 33.10
C PRO A 23 -1.64 -14.57 32.01
N HIS A 24 -0.53 -14.03 31.52
CA HIS A 24 -0.50 -13.20 30.32
C HIS A 24 -1.09 -14.03 29.18
N GLY A 25 -2.40 -13.94 29.02
CA GLY A 25 -3.10 -14.47 27.87
C GLY A 25 -2.48 -13.80 26.67
N ARG A 26 -1.88 -14.60 25.78
CA ARG A 26 -1.64 -14.18 24.40
C ARG A 26 -2.98 -13.69 23.88
N VAL A 27 -3.14 -12.36 23.78
CA VAL A 27 -4.21 -11.77 22.99
C VAL A 27 -3.94 -12.30 21.58
N ALA A 28 -4.85 -13.12 21.07
CA ALA A 28 -4.81 -13.52 19.68
C ALA A 28 -4.85 -12.25 18.86
N LYS A 29 -3.76 -11.97 18.11
CA LYS A 29 -3.71 -10.91 17.10
C LYS A 29 -4.93 -11.13 16.21
N ALA A 30 -5.84 -10.16 16.15
CA ALA A 30 -7.00 -10.25 15.26
C ALA A 30 -6.47 -10.54 13.84
N ALA A 31 -7.06 -11.51 13.15
CA ALA A 31 -6.79 -11.68 11.73
C ALA A 31 -7.18 -10.37 11.05
N HIS A 32 -6.19 -9.60 10.59
CA HIS A 32 -6.48 -8.38 9.84
C HIS A 32 -7.29 -8.78 8.60
N ASN A 33 -8.46 -8.17 8.44
CA ASN A 33 -9.26 -8.35 7.24
C ASN A 33 -8.44 -7.76 6.09
N THR A 34 -8.04 -8.61 5.16
CA THR A 34 -7.35 -8.18 3.94
C THR A 34 -8.28 -7.30 3.10
N THR A 35 -7.72 -6.29 2.42
CA THR A 35 -8.45 -5.45 1.45
C THR A 35 -9.33 -6.32 0.56
N ALA A 36 -10.56 -5.87 0.29
CA ALA A 36 -11.54 -6.65 -0.46
C ALA A 36 -10.95 -7.17 -1.79
N GLY A 37 -10.91 -8.49 -1.96
CA GLY A 37 -10.33 -9.14 -3.15
C GLY A 37 -8.93 -9.72 -2.92
N PHE A 38 -8.28 -9.41 -1.80
CA PHE A 38 -7.04 -10.04 -1.33
C PHE A 38 -7.35 -10.99 -0.18
N SER A 39 -6.54 -12.03 0.02
CA SER A 39 -6.82 -13.09 1.01
C SER A 39 -5.63 -13.48 1.88
N ASN A 40 -4.43 -12.98 1.56
CA ASN A 40 -3.21 -13.28 2.29
C ASN A 40 -2.48 -11.98 2.62
N CYS A 41 -2.35 -11.66 3.90
CA CYS A 41 -1.53 -10.55 4.37
C CYS A 41 -0.06 -11.02 4.48
N ILE A 42 0.83 -10.41 3.69
CA ILE A 42 2.26 -10.69 3.64
C ILE A 42 3.00 -9.82 4.66
N PHE A 43 2.71 -8.52 4.66
CA PHE A 43 3.28 -7.55 5.58
C PHE A 43 2.17 -6.67 6.13
N TYR A 44 2.28 -6.35 7.41
CA TYR A 44 1.39 -5.44 8.10
C TYR A 44 2.14 -4.81 9.26
N ASP A 45 2.23 -3.50 9.29
CA ASP A 45 2.61 -2.76 10.50
C ASP A 45 1.56 -1.70 10.77
N ASP A 46 1.00 -1.68 11.98
CA ASP A 46 0.15 -0.60 12.46
C ASP A 46 0.96 0.48 13.19
N PHE A 47 2.26 0.29 13.40
CA PHE A 47 3.11 1.16 14.22
C PHE A 47 2.65 1.26 15.69
N ALA A 48 2.05 0.18 16.21
CA ALA A 48 1.81 0.07 17.64
C ALA A 48 3.15 0.09 18.41
N GLY A 49 3.30 1.06 19.31
CA GLY A 49 4.48 1.25 20.13
C GLY A 49 4.24 2.30 21.22
N ASP A 50 5.21 2.46 22.11
CA ASP A 50 5.18 3.53 23.11
C ASP A 50 5.41 4.89 22.42
N GLU A 51 4.83 5.97 22.93
CA GLU A 51 5.11 7.32 22.45
C GLU A 51 6.62 7.61 22.47
N ASP A 52 7.10 8.30 21.43
CA ASP A 52 8.50 8.65 21.18
C ASP A 52 9.45 7.46 20.95
N SER A 53 8.92 6.23 20.87
CA SER A 53 9.71 5.05 20.50
C SER A 53 10.01 5.00 19.00
N LEU A 54 11.02 4.22 18.62
CA LEU A 54 11.33 3.89 17.23
C LEU A 54 10.37 2.81 16.68
N PRO A 55 10.19 2.71 15.35
CA PRO A 55 9.43 1.60 14.76
C PRO A 55 10.07 0.23 15.09
N ASP A 56 9.25 -0.82 15.04
CA ASP A 56 9.68 -2.19 15.36
C ASP A 56 10.86 -2.62 14.48
N ALA A 57 12.03 -2.81 15.10
CA ALA A 57 13.28 -3.16 14.42
C ALA A 57 13.26 -4.56 13.78
N SER A 58 12.27 -5.41 14.11
CA SER A 58 12.06 -6.67 13.38
C SER A 58 11.37 -6.46 12.03
N ARG A 59 10.81 -5.27 11.80
CA ARG A 59 10.07 -4.89 10.60
C ARG A 59 10.78 -3.84 9.77
N TRP A 60 11.44 -2.90 10.44
CA TRP A 60 12.08 -1.75 9.79
C TRP A 60 13.56 -1.65 10.14
N THR A 61 14.35 -1.32 9.13
CA THR A 61 15.72 -0.82 9.28
C THR A 61 15.68 0.70 9.09
N ILE A 62 16.38 1.44 9.95
CA ILE A 62 16.57 2.88 9.78
C ILE A 62 17.86 3.10 9.00
N ASP A 63 17.74 3.77 7.86
CA ASP A 63 18.86 4.15 7.02
C ASP A 63 19.52 5.42 7.60
N LEU A 64 20.83 5.36 7.85
CA LEU A 64 21.55 6.43 8.54
C LEU A 64 22.52 7.16 7.63
N GLY A 65 22.74 8.44 7.92
CA GLY A 65 23.74 9.25 7.24
C GLY A 65 23.24 9.83 5.91
N THR A 66 24.17 9.97 4.97
CA THR A 66 23.92 10.62 3.67
C THR A 66 24.07 9.65 2.48
N ARG A 67 24.13 8.34 2.76
CA ARG A 67 24.24 7.24 1.79
C ARG A 67 24.20 5.88 2.49
N TYR A 68 23.86 4.83 1.76
CA TYR A 68 24.23 3.46 2.11
C TYR A 68 25.77 3.29 2.13
N ASP A 69 26.27 2.32 2.91
CA ASP A 69 27.69 1.94 2.85
C ASP A 69 28.01 1.31 1.48
N GLY A 70 28.91 1.93 0.72
CA GLY A 70 29.18 1.58 -0.68
C GLY A 70 28.16 2.09 -1.70
N GLY A 71 27.11 2.80 -1.26
CA GLY A 71 26.12 3.45 -2.13
C GLY A 71 26.54 4.83 -2.63
N PRO A 72 25.74 5.42 -3.55
CA PRO A 72 25.98 6.77 -4.05
C PRO A 72 25.89 7.80 -2.92
N ALA A 73 26.73 8.83 -2.98
CA ALA A 73 26.67 9.95 -2.04
C ALA A 73 25.36 10.74 -2.21
N GLN A 74 24.89 11.39 -1.13
CA GLN A 74 23.65 12.16 -1.12
C GLN A 74 22.47 11.34 -1.67
N TRP A 75 22.43 10.07 -1.27
CA TRP A 75 21.46 9.06 -1.68
C TRP A 75 21.26 8.93 -3.21
N GLY A 76 22.20 9.44 -4.02
CA GLY A 76 22.12 9.47 -5.49
C GLY A 76 21.27 10.60 -6.06
N THR A 77 20.59 11.39 -5.22
CA THR A 77 19.61 12.41 -5.63
C THR A 77 20.12 13.84 -5.45
N GLY A 78 21.23 14.02 -4.71
CA GLY A 78 21.74 15.33 -4.35
C GLY A 78 21.00 15.98 -3.17
N GLU A 79 20.21 15.20 -2.43
CA GLU A 79 19.59 15.62 -1.17
C GLU A 79 20.64 15.97 -0.11
N ILE A 80 20.27 16.84 0.84
CA ILE A 80 21.24 17.52 1.73
C ILE A 80 21.10 17.17 3.21
N GLU A 81 20.05 16.46 3.59
CA GLU A 81 19.84 15.98 4.94
C GLU A 81 20.78 14.84 5.31
N THR A 82 21.00 14.70 6.60
CA THR A 82 21.53 13.47 7.20
C THR A 82 20.37 12.71 7.83
N TYR A 83 20.10 11.48 7.36
CA TYR A 83 19.10 10.64 8.01
C TYR A 83 19.60 10.13 9.36
N THR A 84 18.72 10.15 10.36
CA THR A 84 19.01 9.74 11.73
C THR A 84 17.90 8.87 12.32
N ASP A 85 18.20 8.25 13.46
CA ASP A 85 17.27 7.59 14.37
C ASP A 85 16.93 8.45 15.60
N ASP A 86 17.10 9.78 15.50
CA ASP A 86 16.70 10.69 16.58
C ASP A 86 15.17 10.79 16.65
N TRP A 87 14.62 10.81 17.87
CA TRP A 87 13.18 10.96 18.12
C TRP A 87 12.59 12.24 17.50
N GLN A 88 13.42 13.25 17.25
CA GLN A 88 13.03 14.47 16.54
C GLN A 88 12.76 14.22 15.05
N ASN A 89 13.40 13.20 14.46
CA ASN A 89 13.29 12.87 13.05
C ASN A 89 12.36 11.69 12.78
N ILE A 90 12.29 10.71 13.68
CA ILE A 90 11.41 9.55 13.54
C ILE A 90 10.92 9.07 14.89
N ARG A 91 9.60 8.87 15.00
CA ARG A 91 9.00 8.30 16.21
C ARG A 91 7.59 7.77 16.00
N ILE A 92 7.17 6.93 16.94
CA ILE A 92 5.76 6.65 17.19
C ILE A 92 5.15 7.83 17.97
N THR A 93 4.02 8.36 17.49
CA THR A 93 3.31 9.46 18.16
C THR A 93 2.43 8.95 19.30
N ALA A 94 1.91 9.86 20.13
CA ALA A 94 0.92 9.54 21.16
C ALA A 94 -0.35 8.87 20.60
N ASP A 95 -0.67 9.09 19.33
CA ASP A 95 -1.82 8.52 18.63
C ASP A 95 -1.49 7.14 18.00
N GLY A 96 -0.28 6.61 18.22
CA GLY A 96 0.16 5.33 17.67
C GLY A 96 0.43 5.37 16.17
N THR A 97 0.91 6.50 15.65
CA THR A 97 1.25 6.70 14.23
C THR A 97 2.76 6.81 14.06
N LEU A 98 3.31 6.43 12.91
CA LEU A 98 4.72 6.73 12.60
C LEU A 98 4.80 8.15 12.03
N LYS A 99 5.72 8.97 12.53
CA LYS A 99 5.98 10.31 11.98
C LYS A 99 7.45 10.48 11.61
N ILE A 100 7.71 10.87 10.36
CA ILE A 100 9.02 11.26 9.86
C ILE A 100 9.04 12.78 9.69
N THR A 101 9.95 13.45 10.39
CA THR A 101 10.00 14.92 10.47
C THR A 101 11.38 15.43 10.06
N PRO A 102 11.48 16.20 8.95
CA PRO A 102 12.72 16.90 8.65
C PRO A 102 12.90 18.05 9.66
N VAL A 103 14.12 18.21 10.18
CA VAL A 103 14.48 19.21 11.19
C VAL A 103 15.65 20.04 10.69
N ARG A 104 15.54 21.36 10.80
CA ARG A 104 16.60 22.29 10.41
C ARG A 104 17.50 22.59 11.59
N GLY A 105 18.77 22.24 11.45
CA GLY A 105 19.82 22.54 12.42
C GLY A 105 20.52 23.87 12.18
N HIS A 106 21.59 24.10 12.94
CA HIS A 106 22.43 25.28 12.79
C HIS A 106 23.15 25.30 11.42
N GLY A 107 23.39 26.50 10.89
CA GLY A 107 24.16 26.64 9.65
C GLY A 107 23.48 26.07 8.41
N ASN A 108 22.14 25.93 8.43
CA ASN A 108 21.35 25.34 7.34
C ASN A 108 21.61 23.84 7.11
N SER A 109 22.11 23.12 8.12
CA SER A 109 22.09 21.66 8.11
C SER A 109 20.67 21.14 8.25
N TRP A 110 20.40 19.97 7.68
CA TRP A 110 19.11 19.29 7.79
C TRP A 110 19.32 17.87 8.31
N THR A 111 18.41 17.42 9.16
CA THR A 111 18.25 16.01 9.48
C THR A 111 16.84 15.56 9.12
N SER A 112 16.67 14.28 8.87
CA SER A 112 15.37 13.65 8.64
C SER A 112 15.47 12.17 8.98
N SER A 113 14.52 11.34 8.55
CA SER A 113 14.67 9.89 8.60
C SER A 113 14.22 9.20 7.31
N ARG A 114 14.76 8.00 7.12
CA ARG A 114 14.48 7.07 6.04
C ARG A 114 14.46 5.68 6.64
N ILE A 115 13.43 4.92 6.32
CA ILE A 115 13.30 3.52 6.76
C ILE A 115 12.98 2.62 5.59
N GLU A 116 13.46 1.39 5.67
CA GLU A 116 13.13 0.31 4.74
C GLU A 116 12.68 -0.93 5.50
N THR A 117 11.81 -1.74 4.92
CA THR A 117 11.45 -3.04 5.54
C THR A 117 12.67 -3.94 5.64
N THR A 118 12.80 -4.70 6.73
CA THR A 118 13.88 -5.70 6.84
C THR A 118 13.73 -6.78 5.75
N ALA A 119 14.83 -7.47 5.43
CA ALA A 119 14.83 -8.54 4.42
C ALA A 119 13.85 -9.68 4.71
N ASP A 120 13.45 -9.87 5.97
CA ASP A 120 12.44 -10.86 6.37
C ASP A 120 11.03 -10.52 5.85
N TRP A 121 10.81 -9.28 5.43
CA TRP A 121 9.55 -8.76 4.92
C TRP A 121 9.60 -8.35 3.45
N ASP A 122 10.68 -8.70 2.73
CA ASP A 122 10.71 -8.55 1.28
C ASP A 122 9.57 -9.38 0.65
N PHE A 123 8.89 -8.83 -0.36
CA PHE A 123 7.72 -9.46 -0.98
C PHE A 123 7.83 -9.45 -2.50
N ALA A 124 7.09 -10.32 -3.18
CA ALA A 124 7.04 -10.38 -4.64
C ALA A 124 5.62 -10.75 -5.08
N CYS A 125 5.19 -10.24 -6.24
CA CYS A 125 3.95 -10.70 -6.87
C CYS A 125 4.26 -11.93 -7.73
N ALA A 126 3.80 -13.12 -7.35
CA ALA A 126 4.00 -14.31 -8.17
C ALA A 126 3.10 -14.27 -9.42
N ARG A 127 3.50 -15.00 -10.47
CA ARG A 127 2.63 -15.19 -11.63
C ARG A 127 1.35 -15.92 -11.21
N GLY A 128 0.20 -15.45 -11.66
CA GLY A 128 -1.11 -15.97 -11.25
C GLY A 128 -1.70 -15.25 -10.04
N GLU A 129 -1.00 -14.26 -9.47
CA GLU A 129 -1.44 -13.52 -8.29
C GLU A 129 -1.67 -12.04 -8.58
N ARG A 130 -2.36 -11.39 -7.64
CA ARG A 130 -2.39 -9.95 -7.50
C ARG A 130 -1.70 -9.58 -6.20
N LEU A 131 -1.03 -8.45 -6.19
CA LEU A 131 -0.37 -7.87 -5.03
C LEU A 131 -0.88 -6.43 -4.85
N ARG A 132 -1.17 -6.03 -3.61
CA ARG A 132 -1.44 -4.64 -3.24
C ARG A 132 -0.48 -4.21 -2.15
N VAL A 133 0.11 -3.03 -2.33
CA VAL A 133 0.90 -2.31 -1.33
C VAL A 133 0.14 -1.01 -1.02
N GLU A 134 -0.23 -0.81 0.22
CA GLU A 134 -1.08 0.30 0.64
C GLU A 134 -0.52 0.96 1.91
N ALA A 135 -0.72 2.26 2.06
CA ALA A 135 -0.46 3.00 3.29
C ALA A 135 -1.44 4.18 3.46
N ARG A 136 -1.88 4.43 4.69
CA ARG A 136 -2.63 5.64 5.05
C ARG A 136 -1.69 6.75 5.49
N ILE A 137 -1.52 7.78 4.66
CA ILE A 137 -0.49 8.80 4.74
C ILE A 137 -1.11 10.20 4.88
N LYS A 138 -0.52 11.03 5.75
CA LYS A 138 -0.80 12.46 5.86
C LYS A 138 0.49 13.22 5.64
N LEU A 139 0.49 14.07 4.61
CA LEU A 139 1.61 14.98 4.35
C LEU A 139 1.40 16.29 5.12
N GLY A 140 2.50 16.86 5.62
CA GLY A 140 2.50 18.18 6.24
C GLY A 140 1.95 19.29 5.32
N ASP A 141 1.41 20.33 5.94
CA ASP A 141 0.63 21.40 5.30
C ASP A 141 1.28 22.78 5.39
N ASN A 142 2.60 22.86 5.62
CA ASN A 142 3.32 24.12 5.50
C ASN A 142 3.01 24.76 4.12
N PRO A 143 2.82 26.09 4.07
CA PRO A 143 2.49 26.78 2.82
C PRO A 143 3.50 26.45 1.71
N GLU A 144 3.04 26.26 0.48
CA GLU A 144 3.89 25.85 -0.66
C GLU A 144 5.19 26.67 -0.80
N GLY A 145 5.10 28.01 -0.74
CA GLY A 145 6.28 28.89 -0.80
C GLY A 145 7.23 28.80 0.41
N ARG A 146 6.84 28.06 1.45
CA ARG A 146 7.62 27.77 2.66
C ARG A 146 8.02 26.30 2.76
N SER A 147 7.76 25.49 1.72
CA SER A 147 8.02 24.05 1.70
C SER A 147 9.00 23.64 0.60
N LEU A 148 9.64 24.61 -0.07
CA LEU A 148 10.63 24.37 -1.12
C LEU A 148 11.74 23.43 -0.64
N GLY A 149 11.97 22.33 -1.36
CA GLY A 149 12.94 21.30 -1.03
C GLY A 149 12.40 20.14 -0.20
N ILE A 150 11.25 20.26 0.46
CA ILE A 150 10.68 19.14 1.23
C ILE A 150 10.15 18.08 0.27
N TRP A 151 10.60 16.83 0.43
CA TRP A 151 10.33 15.70 -0.48
C TRP A 151 9.95 14.42 0.28
N PRO A 152 8.69 14.27 0.73
CA PRO A 152 8.16 13.00 1.22
C PRO A 152 7.99 11.96 0.10
N ALA A 153 8.31 10.70 0.42
CA ALA A 153 8.13 9.57 -0.49
C ALA A 153 7.67 8.29 0.23
N PHE A 154 6.78 7.55 -0.44
CA PHE A 154 6.37 6.18 -0.14
C PHE A 154 6.52 5.34 -1.41
N TRP A 155 7.39 4.35 -1.37
CA TRP A 155 7.89 3.70 -2.57
C TRP A 155 8.39 2.29 -2.29
N THR A 156 8.69 1.56 -3.36
CA THR A 156 9.26 0.22 -3.29
C THR A 156 10.46 0.12 -4.22
N LEU A 157 11.45 -0.65 -3.79
CA LEU A 157 12.69 -0.89 -4.55
C LEU A 157 12.95 -2.38 -4.58
N GLY A 158 13.43 -2.90 -5.72
CA GLY A 158 13.83 -4.30 -5.81
C GLY A 158 14.87 -4.64 -4.74
N SER A 159 14.60 -5.66 -3.92
CA SER A 159 15.36 -5.92 -2.69
C SER A 159 16.81 -6.35 -2.95
N GLU A 160 17.13 -6.82 -4.17
CA GLU A 160 18.51 -7.04 -4.63
C GLU A 160 19.36 -5.76 -4.70
N TYR A 161 18.76 -4.57 -4.50
CA TYR A 161 19.52 -3.34 -4.31
C TYR A 161 20.31 -3.37 -3.00
N ARG A 162 19.77 -4.01 -1.95
CA ARG A 162 20.41 -4.13 -0.64
C ARG A 162 21.73 -4.88 -0.76
N GLY A 163 22.83 -4.23 -0.38
CA GLY A 163 24.19 -4.77 -0.47
C GLY A 163 24.83 -4.69 -1.86
N ASN A 164 24.09 -4.25 -2.89
CA ASN A 164 24.63 -3.96 -4.23
C ASN A 164 24.82 -2.46 -4.41
N TYR A 165 23.76 -1.69 -4.20
CA TYR A 165 23.71 -0.22 -4.28
C TYR A 165 24.17 0.42 -5.60
N GLN A 166 24.34 -0.38 -6.66
CA GLN A 166 24.86 0.06 -7.97
C GLN A 166 24.04 -0.48 -9.16
N ASN A 167 22.94 -1.19 -8.89
CA ASN A 167 22.08 -1.85 -9.87
C ASN A 167 20.75 -1.13 -10.13
N TRP A 168 20.58 0.10 -9.64
CA TRP A 168 19.49 0.98 -10.06
C TRP A 168 19.76 1.54 -11.46
N PRO A 169 18.75 1.69 -12.36
CA PRO A 169 17.32 1.39 -12.18
C PRO A 169 16.95 -0.04 -12.60
N ALA A 170 17.91 -0.84 -13.06
CA ALA A 170 17.66 -2.19 -13.58
C ALA A 170 17.00 -3.13 -12.57
N VAL A 171 17.17 -2.87 -11.27
CA VAL A 171 16.55 -3.65 -10.18
C VAL A 171 15.03 -3.40 -10.05
N GLY A 172 14.51 -2.33 -10.65
CA GLY A 172 13.10 -1.94 -10.63
C GLY A 172 12.72 -1.16 -9.36
N GLU A 173 12.11 0.01 -9.55
CA GLU A 173 11.65 0.92 -8.49
C GLU A 173 10.26 1.46 -8.84
N ILE A 174 9.37 1.46 -7.85
CA ILE A 174 7.99 1.91 -8.00
C ILE A 174 7.71 2.94 -6.90
N ASP A 175 7.56 4.18 -7.31
CA ASP A 175 7.15 5.28 -6.48
C ASP A 175 5.62 5.32 -6.41
N ILE A 176 5.11 4.95 -5.23
CA ILE A 176 3.67 4.91 -4.98
C ILE A 176 3.18 6.33 -4.68
N LEU A 177 3.97 7.12 -3.96
CA LEU A 177 3.75 8.55 -3.77
C LEU A 177 5.09 9.25 -3.62
N GLU A 178 5.29 10.27 -4.43
CA GLU A 178 6.23 11.34 -4.16
C GLU A 178 5.52 12.69 -4.17
N SER A 179 5.98 13.60 -3.34
CA SER A 179 5.55 15.01 -3.43
C SER A 179 6.72 15.91 -3.11
N VAL A 180 6.80 17.07 -3.76
CA VAL A 180 7.89 18.01 -3.56
C VAL A 180 7.38 19.42 -3.35
N ASN A 181 8.19 20.26 -2.69
CA ASN A 181 7.98 21.71 -2.60
C ASN A 181 6.65 22.14 -1.92
N GLY A 182 6.01 21.24 -1.15
CA GLY A 182 4.68 21.48 -0.56
C GLY A 182 3.55 21.61 -1.58
N LEU A 183 3.77 21.19 -2.82
CA LEU A 183 2.78 21.28 -3.88
C LEU A 183 1.55 20.42 -3.55
N ARG A 184 0.38 20.87 -4.00
CA ARG A 184 -0.90 20.13 -3.89
C ARG A 184 -1.06 19.09 -5.00
N LYS A 185 -0.04 18.25 -5.16
CA LYS A 185 0.01 17.15 -6.12
C LYS A 185 0.99 16.07 -5.66
N ILE A 186 0.79 14.86 -6.16
CA ILE A 186 1.70 13.74 -5.98
C ILE A 186 2.08 13.14 -7.33
N TRP A 187 3.25 12.53 -7.39
CA TRP A 187 3.75 11.79 -8.54
C TRP A 187 3.73 10.30 -8.23
N HIS A 188 3.31 9.54 -9.23
CA HIS A 188 3.42 8.08 -9.30
C HIS A 188 4.42 7.78 -10.40
N VAL A 189 5.49 7.05 -10.11
CA VAL A 189 6.58 6.83 -11.08
C VAL A 189 7.05 5.39 -11.03
N ALA A 190 7.43 4.86 -12.19
CA ALA A 190 8.05 3.56 -12.34
C ALA A 190 9.41 3.74 -13.03
N HIS A 191 10.46 3.27 -12.36
CA HIS A 191 11.85 3.34 -12.79
C HIS A 191 12.39 1.94 -13.12
N CYS A 192 13.05 1.82 -14.27
CA CYS A 192 13.48 0.54 -14.82
C CYS A 192 14.53 0.67 -15.94
N GLY A 193 15.18 -0.46 -16.25
CA GLY A 193 16.08 -0.56 -17.39
C GLY A 193 17.41 0.17 -17.15
N THR A 194 17.68 1.25 -17.89
CA THR A 194 19.01 1.89 -17.90
C THR A 194 18.92 3.40 -17.73
N ASN A 195 19.76 3.96 -16.85
CA ASN A 195 19.96 5.39 -16.69
C ASN A 195 21.28 5.85 -17.34
N PRO A 196 21.31 6.93 -18.16
CA PRO A 196 20.16 7.75 -18.60
C PRO A 196 19.39 7.17 -19.79
N GLY A 197 18.13 7.60 -19.91
CA GLY A 197 17.21 7.22 -20.96
C GLY A 197 16.63 5.82 -20.74
N GLY A 198 16.97 4.88 -21.62
CA GLY A 198 16.40 3.54 -21.57
C GLY A 198 14.90 3.52 -21.86
N VAL A 199 14.28 2.36 -21.63
CA VAL A 199 12.86 2.12 -21.91
C VAL A 199 11.93 2.90 -20.96
N CYS A 200 12.46 3.37 -19.84
CA CYS A 200 11.71 4.08 -18.80
C CYS A 200 12.05 5.57 -18.71
N ASN A 201 12.78 6.13 -19.69
CA ASN A 201 13.10 7.57 -19.78
C ASN A 201 13.82 8.14 -18.54
N GLU A 202 14.80 7.40 -18.05
CA GLU A 202 15.56 7.71 -16.85
C GLU A 202 16.39 9.01 -16.98
N PRO A 203 16.51 9.80 -15.91
CA PRO A 203 16.02 9.54 -14.55
C PRO A 203 14.58 10.03 -14.30
N ASN A 204 13.79 10.33 -15.33
CA ASN A 204 12.41 10.83 -15.12
C ASN A 204 11.41 9.72 -14.82
N GLY A 205 11.69 8.49 -15.23
CA GLY A 205 10.77 7.37 -15.12
C GLY A 205 9.56 7.46 -16.07
N LEU A 206 8.71 6.44 -16.02
CA LEU A 206 7.36 6.46 -16.56
C LEU A 206 6.44 6.90 -15.45
N GLY A 207 5.69 7.99 -15.60
CA GLY A 207 4.95 8.53 -14.47
C GLY A 207 3.67 9.27 -14.81
N HIS A 208 2.89 9.49 -13.76
CA HIS A 208 1.61 10.19 -13.76
C HIS A 208 1.55 11.17 -12.59
N VAL A 209 0.90 12.31 -12.78
CA VAL A 209 0.68 13.31 -11.74
C VAL A 209 -0.79 13.27 -11.31
N THR A 210 -1.01 13.11 -10.02
CA THR A 210 -2.35 13.21 -9.42
C THR A 210 -2.50 14.60 -8.80
N GLU A 211 -3.45 15.38 -9.33
CA GLU A 211 -3.79 16.72 -8.84
C GLU A 211 -5.28 17.06 -9.04
N PRO A 212 -5.90 17.81 -8.11
CA PRO A 212 -5.33 18.31 -6.86
C PRO A 212 -5.19 17.22 -5.78
N PHE A 213 -4.15 17.32 -4.95
CA PHE A 213 -3.95 16.52 -3.75
C PHE A 213 -4.07 17.40 -2.50
N GLU A 214 -4.83 16.97 -1.50
CA GLU A 214 -5.01 17.71 -0.25
C GLU A 214 -3.91 17.39 0.77
N ARG A 215 -3.38 18.41 1.44
CA ARG A 215 -2.34 18.28 2.47
C ARG A 215 -2.94 18.54 3.84
N GLY A 216 -2.30 18.02 4.89
CA GLY A 216 -2.77 18.14 6.27
C GLY A 216 -3.92 17.18 6.63
N VAL A 217 -4.37 16.36 5.68
CA VAL A 217 -5.39 15.33 5.88
C VAL A 217 -4.85 13.95 5.50
N TRP A 218 -5.51 12.91 5.99
CA TRP A 218 -5.17 11.53 5.70
C TRP A 218 -5.72 11.10 4.35
N HIS A 219 -4.87 10.43 3.57
CA HIS A 219 -5.23 9.74 2.33
C HIS A 219 -4.79 8.29 2.39
N THR A 220 -5.59 7.38 1.83
CA THR A 220 -5.14 6.01 1.55
C THR A 220 -4.47 5.98 0.19
N ILE A 221 -3.21 5.57 0.16
CA ILE A 221 -2.38 5.54 -1.04
C ILE A 221 -2.01 4.11 -1.33
N ALA A 222 -2.28 3.62 -2.54
CA ALA A 222 -1.99 2.23 -2.89
C ALA A 222 -1.42 2.06 -4.28
N TRP A 223 -0.66 0.98 -4.44
CA TRP A 223 -0.20 0.43 -5.71
C TRP A 223 -0.56 -1.05 -5.77
N GLU A 224 -1.06 -1.48 -6.91
CA GLU A 224 -1.38 -2.87 -7.20
C GLU A 224 -0.60 -3.37 -8.40
N VAL A 225 -0.18 -4.64 -8.34
CA VAL A 225 0.31 -5.40 -9.50
C VAL A 225 -0.68 -6.51 -9.78
N ASP A 226 -1.18 -6.59 -11.00
CA ASP A 226 -2.00 -7.71 -11.47
C ASP A 226 -1.21 -8.58 -12.45
N ARG A 227 -0.87 -9.78 -11.99
CA ARG A 227 -0.21 -10.83 -12.78
C ARG A 227 -1.07 -12.08 -12.89
N SER A 228 -2.38 -11.93 -12.67
CA SER A 228 -3.26 -13.05 -12.36
C SER A 228 -3.96 -13.66 -13.56
N GLY A 229 -4.00 -12.93 -14.68
CA GLY A 229 -4.58 -13.40 -15.94
C GLY A 229 -3.61 -14.17 -16.83
N ASP A 230 -4.15 -14.79 -17.87
CA ASP A 230 -3.39 -15.26 -19.04
C ASP A 230 -3.07 -14.13 -20.04
N GLY A 231 -3.61 -12.93 -19.78
CA GLY A 231 -3.44 -11.71 -20.57
C GLY A 231 -2.28 -10.85 -20.10
N GLU A 232 -2.28 -9.60 -20.55
CA GLU A 232 -1.26 -8.60 -20.22
C GLU A 232 -1.26 -8.25 -18.73
N GLU A 233 -0.07 -8.19 -18.13
CA GLU A 233 0.10 -7.78 -16.73
C GLU A 233 -0.04 -6.24 -16.60
N SER A 234 -0.42 -5.75 -15.43
CA SER A 234 -0.53 -4.31 -15.18
C SER A 234 -0.13 -3.88 -13.78
N MET A 235 0.19 -2.60 -13.65
CA MET A 235 0.42 -1.91 -12.39
C MET A 235 -0.53 -0.73 -12.27
N SER A 236 -1.22 -0.58 -11.14
CA SER A 236 -2.24 0.47 -10.94
C SER A 236 -2.03 1.23 -9.64
N TRP A 237 -2.16 2.56 -9.69
CA TRP A 237 -2.01 3.45 -8.54
C TRP A 237 -3.35 4.05 -8.13
N TYR A 238 -3.57 4.15 -6.82
CA TYR A 238 -4.83 4.58 -6.22
C TYR A 238 -4.58 5.65 -5.15
N VAL A 239 -5.53 6.58 -5.07
CA VAL A 239 -5.67 7.54 -3.97
C VAL A 239 -7.10 7.47 -3.49
N ASP A 240 -7.31 7.17 -2.21
CA ASP A 240 -8.61 6.97 -1.57
C ASP A 240 -9.52 6.00 -2.36
N GLU A 241 -8.97 4.83 -2.71
CA GLU A 241 -9.61 3.81 -3.58
C GLU A 241 -9.92 4.25 -5.02
N HIS A 242 -9.63 5.49 -5.40
CA HIS A 242 -9.81 5.96 -6.76
C HIS A 242 -8.57 5.68 -7.60
N LEU A 243 -8.74 4.88 -8.66
CA LEU A 243 -7.71 4.62 -9.67
C LEU A 243 -7.25 5.94 -10.31
N GLN A 244 -5.96 6.23 -10.23
CA GLN A 244 -5.33 7.41 -10.84
C GLN A 244 -4.64 7.06 -12.15
N TRP A 245 -3.91 5.95 -12.17
CA TRP A 245 -3.08 5.56 -13.30
C TRP A 245 -2.92 4.05 -13.38
N THR A 246 -2.90 3.52 -14.60
CA THR A 246 -2.48 2.16 -14.90
C THR A 246 -1.36 2.18 -15.92
N LEU A 247 -0.28 1.47 -15.63
CA LEU A 247 0.81 1.16 -16.54
C LEU A 247 0.67 -0.31 -16.98
N TRP A 248 0.66 -0.55 -18.28
CA TRP A 248 0.56 -1.90 -18.84
C TRP A 248 1.93 -2.42 -19.28
N GLU A 249 2.10 -3.75 -19.32
CA GLU A 249 3.34 -4.40 -19.76
C GLU A 249 3.79 -3.94 -21.17
N ASP A 250 2.85 -3.80 -22.11
CA ASP A 250 3.10 -3.38 -23.49
C ASP A 250 3.39 -1.87 -23.62
N ASP A 251 3.12 -1.06 -22.59
CA ASP A 251 3.59 0.33 -22.55
C ASP A 251 5.12 0.38 -22.37
N VAL A 252 5.69 -0.56 -21.61
CA VAL A 252 7.13 -0.63 -21.30
C VAL A 252 7.93 -1.25 -22.45
N ARG A 253 7.33 -2.20 -23.19
CA ARG A 253 7.91 -2.85 -24.38
C ARG A 253 9.26 -3.55 -24.15
N ASP A 254 9.54 -3.91 -22.91
CA ASP A 254 10.73 -4.66 -22.52
C ASP A 254 10.39 -5.63 -21.38
N ALA A 255 10.41 -6.92 -21.69
CA ALA A 255 10.02 -7.97 -20.75
C ALA A 255 10.96 -8.07 -19.54
N GLY A 256 12.24 -7.69 -19.68
CA GLY A 256 13.19 -7.71 -18.57
C GLY A 256 12.94 -6.55 -17.60
N ALA A 257 12.73 -5.35 -18.13
CA ALA A 257 12.36 -4.17 -17.36
C ALA A 257 11.01 -4.37 -16.65
N TRP A 258 10.01 -4.91 -17.36
CA TRP A 258 8.73 -5.26 -16.76
C TRP A 258 8.88 -6.28 -15.63
N HIS A 259 9.65 -7.35 -15.86
CA HIS A 259 9.89 -8.37 -14.84
C HIS A 259 10.54 -7.79 -13.57
N ALA A 260 11.51 -6.89 -13.71
CA ALA A 260 12.13 -6.21 -12.57
C ALA A 260 11.13 -5.38 -11.75
N MET A 261 10.17 -4.75 -12.42
CA MET A 261 9.12 -3.96 -11.76
C MET A 261 7.98 -4.80 -11.18
N ALA A 262 7.51 -5.82 -11.89
CA ALA A 262 6.30 -6.55 -11.51
C ALA A 262 6.57 -7.82 -10.69
N ALA A 263 7.72 -8.48 -10.91
CA ALA A 263 7.95 -9.85 -10.43
C ALA A 263 9.08 -9.97 -9.40
N ASN A 264 10.14 -9.16 -9.50
CA ASN A 264 11.24 -9.21 -8.56
C ASN A 264 10.78 -8.92 -7.13
N SER A 265 11.48 -9.49 -6.16
CA SER A 265 11.25 -9.19 -4.76
C SER A 265 11.57 -7.72 -4.46
N LYS A 266 10.79 -7.10 -3.57
CA LYS A 266 10.84 -5.69 -3.23
C LYS A 266 10.82 -5.48 -1.73
N MET A 267 11.45 -4.39 -1.31
CA MET A 267 11.30 -3.78 0.00
C MET A 267 10.43 -2.51 -0.11
N ILE A 268 9.76 -2.14 0.97
CA ILE A 268 9.07 -0.85 1.09
C ILE A 268 10.01 0.16 1.73
N LEU A 269 9.95 1.41 1.27
CA LEU A 269 10.69 2.54 1.83
C LEU A 269 9.76 3.71 2.13
N LEU A 270 10.08 4.42 3.21
CA LEU A 270 9.44 5.65 3.64
C LEU A 270 10.52 6.66 4.03
N ASN A 271 10.44 7.89 3.51
CA ASN A 271 11.36 8.96 3.89
C ASN A 271 10.76 10.35 3.66
N VAL A 272 11.41 11.35 4.24
CA VAL A 272 11.24 12.75 3.86
C VAL A 272 12.61 13.33 3.55
N ALA A 273 12.98 13.40 2.28
CA ALA A 273 14.21 14.03 1.83
C ALA A 273 14.11 15.56 1.87
N VAL A 274 15.27 16.23 1.84
CA VAL A 274 15.38 17.69 1.80
C VAL A 274 16.34 18.11 0.68
N GLY A 275 15.81 18.83 -0.30
CA GLY A 275 16.53 19.28 -1.49
C GLY A 275 16.66 18.16 -2.52
N GLY A 276 17.72 18.21 -3.32
CA GLY A 276 17.96 17.21 -4.38
C GLY A 276 17.37 17.58 -5.74
N GLY A 277 17.67 16.73 -6.72
CA GLY A 277 17.39 16.97 -8.14
C GLY A 277 15.91 17.17 -8.43
N PHE A 278 15.02 16.41 -7.79
CA PHE A 278 13.60 16.46 -8.08
C PHE A 278 12.93 17.77 -7.61
N PRO A 279 13.02 18.19 -6.32
CA PRO A 279 12.52 19.50 -5.90
C PRO A 279 13.13 20.67 -6.68
N ASN A 280 14.41 20.58 -7.05
CA ASN A 280 15.09 21.59 -7.85
C ASN A 280 14.54 21.67 -9.28
N GLY A 281 14.37 20.53 -9.93
CA GLY A 281 13.84 20.43 -11.29
C GLY A 281 12.40 20.97 -11.39
N VAL A 282 11.56 20.67 -10.40
CA VAL A 282 10.17 21.14 -10.37
C VAL A 282 10.07 22.64 -10.07
N SER A 283 10.92 23.18 -9.18
CA SER A 283 10.88 24.60 -8.81
C SER A 283 11.67 25.50 -9.78
N GLY A 284 12.61 24.95 -10.54
CA GLY A 284 13.53 25.69 -11.41
C GLY A 284 14.65 26.44 -10.67
N ILE A 285 14.80 26.23 -9.36
CA ILE A 285 15.84 26.85 -8.52
C ILE A 285 16.46 25.81 -7.59
N THR A 286 17.57 26.16 -6.93
CA THR A 286 18.11 25.33 -5.84
C THR A 286 17.24 25.44 -4.59
N THR A 287 16.89 24.29 -4.02
CA THR A 287 16.10 24.11 -2.81
C THR A 287 16.86 23.19 -1.82
N PRO A 288 16.57 23.26 -0.51
CA PRO A 288 15.66 24.19 0.15
C PRO A 288 16.17 25.64 0.11
N THR A 289 15.29 26.60 0.38
CA THR A 289 15.66 28.01 0.53
C THR A 289 15.81 28.38 2.01
N TYR A 290 16.26 29.60 2.30
CA TYR A 290 16.33 30.07 3.68
C TYR A 290 14.95 30.13 4.36
N ASP A 291 13.89 30.29 3.56
CA ASP A 291 12.51 30.41 4.04
C ASP A 291 11.83 29.05 4.22
N THR A 292 12.42 27.95 3.74
CA THR A 292 11.88 26.61 3.95
C THR A 292 11.73 26.31 5.44
N LEU A 293 10.51 25.91 5.81
CA LEU A 293 10.12 25.52 7.15
C LEU A 293 10.33 24.01 7.34
N ASP A 294 10.76 23.65 8.54
CA ASP A 294 10.90 22.29 9.03
C ASP A 294 9.71 21.88 9.92
N GLY A 295 9.85 20.76 10.64
CA GLY A 295 8.89 20.35 11.67
C GLY A 295 7.60 19.74 11.10
N ASP A 296 6.53 19.77 11.90
CA ASP A 296 5.28 19.06 11.63
C ASP A 296 4.67 19.39 10.26
N GLY A 297 4.69 20.67 9.85
CA GLY A 297 4.15 21.08 8.55
C GLY A 297 5.00 20.62 7.35
N ALA A 298 6.20 20.09 7.59
CA ALA A 298 7.08 19.48 6.58
C ALA A 298 7.16 17.95 6.73
N SER A 299 6.45 17.36 7.69
CA SER A 299 6.51 15.93 8.01
C SER A 299 5.71 15.05 7.04
N MET A 300 5.96 13.75 7.14
CA MET A 300 5.06 12.69 6.66
C MET A 300 4.65 11.85 7.86
N GLU A 301 3.36 11.67 8.05
CA GLU A 301 2.79 10.85 9.10
C GLU A 301 2.02 9.67 8.49
N ARG A 302 2.07 8.51 9.14
CA ARG A 302 1.40 7.29 8.73
C ARG A 302 0.55 6.76 9.90
N ASP A 303 -0.77 6.65 9.69
CA ASP A 303 -1.73 6.23 10.72
C ASP A 303 -1.81 4.70 10.93
N SER A 304 -2.15 4.30 12.15
CA SER A 304 -2.59 2.97 12.57
C SER A 304 -4.10 2.73 12.43
N ALA A 305 -4.90 3.80 12.34
CA ALA A 305 -6.35 3.73 12.53
C ALA A 305 -7.14 3.30 11.29
N ALA A 306 -8.01 2.31 11.50
CA ALA A 306 -9.14 1.99 10.64
C ALA A 306 -10.08 3.20 10.49
N VAL A 307 -10.51 3.49 9.26
CA VAL A 307 -11.56 4.47 9.00
C VAL A 307 -12.89 3.89 9.52
N PRO A 308 -13.68 4.61 10.35
CA PRO A 308 -15.00 4.15 10.73
C PRO A 308 -15.88 4.15 9.48
N ASP A 309 -16.33 2.96 9.07
CA ASP A 309 -17.19 2.61 7.93
C ASP A 309 -16.50 2.05 6.66
N GLY A 310 -15.21 1.71 6.71
CA GLY A 310 -14.54 0.84 5.71
C GLY A 310 -14.05 -0.48 6.33
N PRO A 311 -13.72 -1.52 5.54
CA PRO A 311 -12.89 -2.61 6.06
C PRO A 311 -11.59 -2.02 6.64
N ASP A 312 -11.05 -2.65 7.68
CA ASP A 312 -9.95 -2.13 8.50
C ASP A 312 -8.64 -1.92 7.69
N ASP A 313 -8.53 -0.79 6.97
CA ASP A 313 -7.49 -0.51 5.96
C ASP A 313 -6.43 0.52 6.45
N GLY A 314 -6.17 0.58 7.76
CA GLY A 314 -5.23 1.54 8.39
C GLY A 314 -3.75 1.13 8.35
N ALA A 315 -3.29 0.40 7.34
CA ALA A 315 -2.09 -0.45 7.39
C ALA A 315 -0.99 -0.03 6.38
N VAL A 316 0.31 -0.23 6.66
CA VAL A 316 1.24 -0.58 5.57
C VAL A 316 0.95 -2.04 5.28
N LEU A 317 0.06 -2.28 4.34
CA LEU A 317 -0.41 -3.62 4.01
C LEU A 317 0.22 -4.05 2.71
N VAL A 318 0.89 -5.18 2.75
CA VAL A 318 1.16 -5.97 1.56
C VAL A 318 0.23 -7.15 1.58
N ALA A 319 -0.71 -7.21 0.64
CA ALA A 319 -1.62 -8.32 0.52
C ALA A 319 -1.51 -8.98 -0.85
N SER A 320 -1.55 -10.32 -0.86
CA SER A 320 -1.70 -11.14 -2.06
C SER A 320 -3.06 -11.82 -2.06
N GLY A 321 -3.56 -12.10 -3.26
CA GLY A 321 -4.81 -12.81 -3.46
C GLY A 321 -4.79 -13.63 -4.74
N PRO A 322 -5.56 -14.74 -4.79
CA PRO A 322 -5.79 -15.44 -6.05
C PRO A 322 -6.52 -14.48 -7.01
N GLY A 323 -6.10 -14.43 -8.27
CA GLY A 323 -6.88 -13.78 -9.31
C GLY A 323 -8.28 -14.38 -9.36
N ARG A 324 -9.30 -13.64 -8.92
CA ARG A 324 -10.69 -14.09 -9.06
C ARG A 324 -11.39 -13.33 -10.16
N VAL A 325 -11.73 -14.06 -11.22
CA VAL A 325 -12.97 -13.81 -11.95
C VAL A 325 -14.12 -14.20 -11.00
N THR A 326 -14.69 -13.22 -10.31
CA THR A 326 -15.82 -13.48 -9.41
C THR A 326 -17.13 -13.37 -10.19
N MET A 327 -17.72 -14.50 -10.57
CA MET A 327 -19.14 -14.56 -10.93
C MET A 327 -19.96 -14.74 -9.63
N VAL A 328 -20.68 -13.70 -9.21
CA VAL A 328 -21.67 -13.80 -8.11
C VAL A 328 -23.06 -14.07 -8.70
N LEU A 329 -23.59 -15.26 -8.46
CA LEU A 329 -25.00 -15.59 -8.73
C LEU A 329 -25.77 -15.49 -7.41
N THR A 330 -26.57 -14.44 -7.25
CA THR A 330 -27.47 -14.29 -6.09
C THR A 330 -28.86 -14.83 -6.44
N ALA A 331 -29.26 -15.95 -5.84
CA ALA A 331 -30.62 -16.46 -5.92
C ALA A 331 -31.48 -15.85 -4.79
N GLY A 332 -32.40 -14.94 -5.14
CA GLY A 332 -33.43 -14.45 -4.23
C GLY A 332 -34.57 -15.46 -4.09
N ARG A 333 -34.84 -15.92 -2.86
CA ARG A 333 -35.87 -16.92 -2.52
C ARG A 333 -37.29 -16.42 -2.79
N SER A 334 -38.16 -17.34 -3.22
CA SER A 334 -39.54 -17.37 -2.70
C SER A 334 -39.72 -18.63 -1.83
N GLN A 335 -40.22 -18.38 -0.62
CA GLN A 335 -40.74 -19.27 0.43
C GLN A 335 -40.33 -20.75 0.51
N ALA A 336 -39.89 -21.11 1.73
CA ALA A 336 -39.77 -22.44 2.35
C ALA A 336 -38.56 -23.33 1.98
N SER A 337 -37.85 -23.73 3.05
CA SER A 337 -36.86 -24.82 3.19
C SER A 337 -35.57 -24.81 2.34
N THR A 338 -34.45 -25.10 3.01
CA THR A 338 -33.14 -25.55 2.46
C THR A 338 -33.29 -26.71 1.46
N PRO A 339 -32.31 -27.05 0.58
CA PRO A 339 -30.85 -26.99 0.81
C PRO A 339 -29.93 -26.64 -0.39
N THR A 340 -28.63 -26.60 -0.07
CA THR A 340 -27.40 -26.65 -0.86
C THR A 340 -27.41 -27.49 -2.14
N GLY A 341 -26.70 -27.02 -3.17
CA GLY A 341 -26.26 -27.86 -4.30
C GLY A 341 -25.18 -27.17 -5.16
N SER A 342 -24.00 -27.78 -5.27
CA SER A 342 -22.94 -27.42 -6.22
C SER A 342 -23.31 -27.95 -7.61
N LEU A 343 -23.19 -27.14 -8.66
CA LEU A 343 -23.31 -27.59 -10.04
C LEU A 343 -21.92 -27.70 -10.69
N SER A 344 -21.46 -28.94 -10.79
CA SER A 344 -20.30 -29.38 -11.57
C SER A 344 -20.69 -29.60 -13.04
N CYS A 345 -19.69 -29.46 -13.92
CA CYS A 345 -19.61 -30.00 -15.29
C CYS A 345 -20.05 -29.09 -16.45
N TRP A 346 -19.06 -28.52 -17.17
CA TRP A 346 -19.13 -28.32 -18.62
C TRP A 346 -17.77 -28.72 -19.23
N GLY A 347 -17.79 -29.58 -20.24
CA GLY A 347 -16.63 -30.02 -21.02
C GLY A 347 -16.71 -29.53 -22.47
N ARG A 348 -15.55 -29.29 -23.09
CA ARG A 348 -15.39 -28.83 -24.49
C ARG A 348 -15.14 -30.00 -25.42
N ASP A 349 -15.56 -29.86 -26.68
CA ASP A 349 -14.97 -30.60 -27.79
C ASP A 349 -14.46 -29.66 -28.90
N ALA A 350 -13.20 -29.90 -29.28
CA ALA A 350 -12.47 -29.46 -30.48
C ALA A 350 -12.43 -27.96 -30.84
N GLY A 351 -11.27 -27.32 -30.60
CA GLY A 351 -10.84 -26.11 -31.29
C GLY A 351 -10.17 -25.06 -30.40
N LYS A 352 -8.90 -24.74 -30.67
CA LYS A 352 -8.11 -23.71 -29.97
C LYS A 352 -8.63 -22.31 -30.34
N VAL A 353 -8.79 -21.44 -29.34
CA VAL A 353 -8.85 -19.98 -29.51
C VAL A 353 -7.97 -19.39 -28.42
N ARG A 354 -7.01 -18.53 -28.82
CA ARG A 354 -6.10 -17.80 -27.93
C ARG A 354 -6.89 -16.66 -27.30
N GLY A 355 -6.87 -16.55 -25.98
CA GLY A 355 -7.56 -15.51 -25.23
C GLY A 355 -6.62 -14.34 -24.97
N GLY A 356 -7.02 -13.17 -25.45
CA GLY A 356 -6.61 -11.85 -24.98
C GLY A 356 -7.88 -11.01 -25.00
N ASP A 357 -8.09 -10.31 -23.88
CA ASP A 357 -9.08 -9.26 -23.64
C ASP A 357 -10.52 -9.67 -23.31
N ALA A 358 -10.88 -9.45 -22.05
CA ALA A 358 -12.23 -9.54 -21.53
C ALA A 358 -13.08 -8.38 -22.07
N GLY A 359 -13.95 -8.67 -23.04
CA GLY A 359 -14.99 -7.77 -23.49
C GLY A 359 -16.08 -8.58 -24.18
N VAL A 360 -17.32 -8.47 -23.73
CA VAL A 360 -18.40 -9.24 -24.35
C VAL A 360 -18.62 -8.79 -25.79
N VAL A 361 -18.51 -9.75 -26.71
CA VAL A 361 -18.98 -9.61 -28.09
C VAL A 361 -20.42 -10.12 -28.16
N VAL A 362 -21.38 -9.22 -28.37
CA VAL A 362 -22.66 -9.59 -29.00
C VAL A 362 -22.46 -9.36 -30.50
N ASP A 363 -22.34 -10.45 -31.24
CA ASP A 363 -22.27 -10.43 -32.70
C ASP A 363 -23.64 -10.01 -33.28
N GLU A 364 -23.65 -8.96 -34.10
CA GLU A 364 -24.85 -8.47 -34.82
C GLU A 364 -25.38 -9.45 -35.88
N ALA A 365 -24.71 -10.58 -36.13
CA ALA A 365 -25.18 -11.64 -37.02
C ALA A 365 -26.29 -12.55 -36.44
N TYR A 366 -26.67 -12.43 -35.15
CA TYR A 366 -27.57 -13.37 -34.47
C TYR A 366 -28.97 -12.85 -34.11
N ARG A 367 -29.50 -11.87 -34.87
CA ARG A 367 -30.96 -11.70 -34.91
C ARG A 367 -31.62 -12.91 -35.59
N GLY A 368 -32.26 -13.77 -34.81
CA GLY A 368 -33.27 -14.71 -35.32
C GLY A 368 -33.14 -16.20 -35.01
N ASN A 369 -32.13 -16.67 -34.26
CA ASN A 369 -31.98 -18.11 -33.96
C ASN A 369 -32.44 -18.46 -32.53
N ARG A 370 -33.31 -19.49 -32.43
CA ARG A 370 -33.88 -20.03 -31.18
C ARG A 370 -32.91 -20.99 -30.48
N TRP A 371 -32.68 -20.79 -29.19
CA TRP A 371 -32.13 -21.79 -28.28
C TRP A 371 -33.27 -22.57 -27.63
N VAL A 372 -33.22 -23.90 -27.64
CA VAL A 372 -34.28 -24.77 -27.09
C VAL A 372 -33.79 -25.41 -25.80
N CYS A 373 -34.41 -25.05 -24.68
CA CYS A 373 -34.36 -25.85 -23.46
C CYS A 373 -35.48 -26.89 -23.50
N GLY A 374 -35.22 -28.11 -23.04
CA GLY A 374 -36.22 -29.16 -22.94
C GLY A 374 -37.46 -28.65 -22.22
N ARG A 375 -38.61 -28.74 -22.91
CA ARG A 375 -39.96 -28.27 -22.53
C ARG A 375 -40.05 -26.80 -22.05
N GLY A 376 -39.74 -25.91 -22.98
CA GLY A 376 -40.77 -25.01 -23.51
C GLY A 376 -41.13 -23.80 -22.66
N HIS A 377 -40.22 -22.85 -22.49
CA HIS A 377 -40.45 -21.41 -22.58
C HIS A 377 -39.13 -20.76 -23.02
N GLY A 378 -39.15 -19.95 -24.07
CA GLY A 378 -37.95 -19.31 -24.61
C GLY A 378 -37.62 -18.04 -23.82
N LEU A 379 -36.46 -18.02 -23.16
CA LEU A 379 -35.88 -16.79 -22.64
C LEU A 379 -34.93 -16.23 -23.71
N GLY A 380 -35.26 -15.04 -24.24
CA GLY A 380 -34.30 -14.26 -25.03
C GLY A 380 -33.35 -13.57 -24.06
N LEU A 381 -32.08 -13.97 -24.06
CA LEU A 381 -31.04 -13.24 -23.35
C LEU A 381 -30.56 -12.10 -24.26
N TYR A 382 -30.77 -10.85 -23.86
CA TYR A 382 -30.15 -9.70 -24.52
C TYR A 382 -29.45 -8.84 -23.47
N ALA A 383 -28.22 -8.46 -23.82
CA ALA A 383 -27.32 -7.51 -23.19
C ALA A 383 -26.43 -8.01 -22.04
N VAL A 384 -25.17 -7.62 -22.18
CA VAL A 384 -24.12 -7.62 -21.17
C VAL A 384 -23.67 -6.18 -21.02
N ILE A 385 -23.65 -5.67 -19.79
CA ILE A 385 -22.80 -4.54 -19.40
C ILE A 385 -22.30 -4.77 -17.96
N ALA A 386 -20.98 -4.65 -17.80
CA ALA A 386 -20.28 -4.54 -16.54
C ALA A 386 -20.30 -3.08 -16.06
N THR A 387 -20.31 -2.83 -14.74
CA THR A 387 -19.56 -1.72 -14.12
C THR A 387 -19.74 -1.65 -12.61
N ALA A 388 -18.63 -1.36 -11.93
CA ALA A 388 -18.56 -0.86 -10.57
C ALA A 388 -18.70 0.68 -10.58
N THR A 389 -19.83 1.21 -10.12
CA THR A 389 -19.98 2.54 -9.49
C THR A 389 -21.31 2.54 -8.73
N ASN A 390 -21.30 2.96 -7.46
CA ASN A 390 -22.39 2.82 -6.49
C ASN A 390 -23.68 3.63 -6.83
N THR A 391 -24.84 2.99 -6.61
CA THR A 391 -26.26 3.48 -6.52
C THR A 391 -27.02 3.74 -7.85
N SER A 392 -28.28 3.32 -8.13
CA SER A 392 -29.15 2.16 -7.86
C SER A 392 -30.29 2.19 -8.90
N MET A 393 -30.77 1.02 -9.36
CA MET A 393 -32.18 0.63 -9.70
C MET A 393 -32.31 -0.20 -10.99
N LEU A 394 -32.89 -1.40 -10.87
CA LEU A 394 -33.70 -1.99 -11.94
C LEU A 394 -34.90 -2.74 -11.34
N ALA A 395 -36.09 -2.38 -11.81
CA ALA A 395 -37.35 -2.99 -11.47
C ALA A 395 -37.59 -4.24 -12.33
N LEU A 396 -38.10 -5.30 -11.72
CA LEU A 396 -38.69 -6.43 -12.46
C LEU A 396 -40.14 -6.07 -12.79
N ALA A 397 -40.44 -5.85 -14.07
CA ALA A 397 -41.81 -5.93 -14.55
C ALA A 397 -42.12 -7.40 -14.88
N LYS A 398 -43.19 -7.90 -14.29
CA LYS A 398 -43.76 -9.21 -14.61
C LYS A 398 -44.49 -9.06 -15.95
N ASP A 399 -44.06 -9.77 -17.00
CA ASP A 399 -45.03 -10.10 -18.03
C ASP A 399 -46.00 -11.10 -17.39
N GLN A 400 -47.23 -10.62 -17.14
CA GLN A 400 -48.37 -11.52 -17.20
C GLN A 400 -48.39 -12.10 -18.60
N GLU A 401 -48.69 -13.39 -18.68
CA GLU A 401 -48.78 -14.18 -19.91
C GLU A 401 -49.61 -13.50 -21.00
N CYS A 402 -49.53 -14.04 -22.23
CA CYS A 402 -50.51 -13.77 -23.28
C CYS A 402 -51.96 -13.63 -22.79
#